data_AF-A0A7W9HF75-F1
#
_entry.id   AF-A0A7W9HF75-F1
#
_cell.length_a   1.000
_cell.length_b   1.000
_cell.length_c   1.000
_cell.angle_alpha   90.00
_cell.angle_beta   90.00
_cell.angle_gamma   90.00
#
_symmetry.space_group_name_H-M   'P 1'
#
loop_
_entity.id
_entity.type
_entity.pdbx_description
1 polymer ?
#
loop_
_entity_poly.entity_id
_entity_poly.type
_entity_poly.pdbx_seq_one_letter_code
_entity_poly.pdbx_strand_id
1 'polypeptide(L)' 'MGPEAAQQDRYCMEAVGRLAVEFGGVVSRRVVTTTVLEARRDLEGRIVPEALAEMLHRLAHHRLDRMRANT' A
#
# COMPACT_ATOMS: atom_id res chain seq x y z
N MET A 1 7.20 0.94 -20.38
CA MET A 1 6.87 0.98 -18.95
C MET A 1 6.48 2.40 -18.62
N GLY A 2 5.21 2.65 -18.29
CA GLY A 2 4.71 4.02 -18.05
C GLY A 2 5.18 4.60 -16.71
N PRO A 3 5.12 5.93 -16.53
CA PRO A 3 5.53 6.59 -15.28
C PRO A 3 4.71 6.14 -14.06
N GLU A 4 3.47 5.68 -14.27
CA GLU A 4 2.58 5.17 -13.23
C GLU A 4 3.08 3.86 -12.62
N ALA A 5 3.62 2.94 -13.44
CA ALA A 5 4.17 1.66 -12.97
C ALA A 5 5.40 1.88 -12.08
N ALA A 6 6.28 2.82 -12.46
CA ALA A 6 7.45 3.17 -11.64
C ALA A 6 7.05 3.80 -10.29
N GLN A 7 5.96 4.58 -10.27
CA GLN A 7 5.44 5.17 -9.05
C GLN A 7 4.78 4.11 -8.14
N GLN A 8 4.06 3.15 -8.71
CA GLN A 8 3.49 2.02 -7.98
C GLN A 8 4.57 1.12 -7.36
N ASP A 9 5.64 0.83 -8.11
CA ASP A 9 6.78 0.05 -7.61
C ASP A 9 7.46 0.76 -6.42
N ARG A 10 7.58 2.09 -6.48
CA ARG A 10 8.08 2.89 -5.36
C ARG A 10 7.21 2.77 -4.12
N TYR A 11 5.88 2.84 -4.27
CA TYR A 11 4.95 2.66 -3.14
C TYR A 11 5.03 1.24 -2.55
N CYS A 12 5.20 0.22 -3.39
CA CYS A 12 5.38 -1.15 -2.91
C CYS A 12 6.68 -1.30 -2.11
N MET A 13 7.80 -0.76 -2.60
CA MET A 13 9.06 -0.81 -1.87
C MET A 13 9.00 -0.09 -0.53
N GLU A 14 8.32 1.06 -0.47
CA GLU A 14 8.12 1.80 0.77
C GLU A 14 7.26 1.02 1.77
N ALA A 15 6.16 0.42 1.31
CA ALA A 15 5.32 -0.43 2.14
C ALA A 15 6.08 -1.65 2.69
N VAL A 16 6.89 -2.31 1.85
CA VAL A 16 7.76 -3.42 2.28
C VAL A 16 8.74 -2.97 3.35
N GLY A 17 9.35 -1.79 3.20
CA GLY A 17 10.27 -1.25 4.19
C GLY A 17 9.62 -1.05 5.56
N ARG A 18 8.45 -0.39 5.58
CA ARG A 18 7.70 -0.13 6.82
C ARG A 18 7.22 -1.42 7.49
N LEU A 19 6.61 -2.32 6.72
CA LEU A 19 6.09 -3.59 7.23
C LEU A 19 7.21 -4.54 7.70
N ALA A 20 8.37 -4.53 7.04
CA ALA A 20 9.50 -5.35 7.48
C ALA A 20 10.08 -4.88 8.83
N VAL A 21 9.96 -3.59 9.14
CA VAL A 21 10.30 -3.05 10.47
C VAL A 21 9.23 -3.41 11.48
N GLU A 22 7.96 -3.17 11.15
CA GLU A 22 6.82 -3.41 12.03
C GLU A 22 6.66 -4.88 12.44
N PHE A 23 6.84 -5.82 11.50
CA PHE A 23 6.73 -7.26 11.73
C PHE A 23 8.09 -7.94 11.96
N GLY A 24 9.14 -7.16 12.20
CA GLY A 24 10.50 -7.66 12.40
C GLY A 24 10.56 -8.70 13.53
N GLY A 25 11.12 -9.87 13.25
CA GLY A 25 11.24 -10.96 14.22
C GLY A 25 10.01 -11.86 14.34
N VAL A 26 8.88 -11.49 13.73
CA VAL A 26 7.65 -12.31 13.69
C VAL A 26 7.41 -12.85 12.28
N VAL A 27 7.60 -12.01 11.26
CA VAL A 27 7.39 -12.37 9.85
C VAL A 27 8.66 -12.10 9.05
N SER A 28 9.07 -13.06 8.23
CA SER A 28 10.27 -12.88 7.40
C SER A 28 10.06 -11.78 6.36
N ARG A 29 11.12 -11.04 6.04
CA ARG A 29 11.09 -9.99 4.99
C ARG A 29 10.62 -10.53 3.64
N ARG A 30 10.92 -11.80 3.31
CA ARG A 30 10.45 -12.45 2.08
C ARG A 30 8.93 -12.53 2.05
N VAL A 31 8.31 -12.93 3.16
CA VAL A 31 6.84 -13.02 3.29
C VAL A 31 6.21 -11.63 3.16
N VAL A 32 6.76 -10.63 3.86
CA VAL A 32 6.30 -9.23 3.74
C VAL A 32 6.32 -8.76 2.28
N THR A 33 7.41 -8.98 1.56
CA THR A 33 7.52 -8.60 0.14
C THR A 33 6.49 -9.30 -0.72
N THR A 34 6.30 -10.62 -0.55
CA THR A 34 5.30 -11.38 -1.31
C THR A 34 3.90 -10.86 -1.05
N THR A 35 3.52 -10.64 0.21
CA THR A 35 2.21 -10.11 0.59
C THR A 35 1.94 -8.72 0.01
N VAL A 36 2.92 -7.82 -0.03
CA VAL A 36 2.75 -6.49 -0.65
C VAL A 36 2.53 -6.60 -2.16
N LEU A 37 3.23 -7.51 -2.84
CA LEU A 37 3.07 -7.72 -4.28
C LEU A 37 1.74 -8.41 -4.62
N GLU A 38 1.26 -9.33 -3.77
CA GLU A 38 -0.06 -9.94 -3.87
C GLU A 38 -1.16 -8.91 -3.65
N ALA A 39 -1.05 -8.10 -2.59
CA ALA A 39 -1.97 -7.00 -2.35
C ALA A 39 -2.04 -6.06 -3.55
N ARG A 40 -0.91 -5.67 -4.16
CA ARG A 40 -0.89 -4.89 -5.41
C ARG A 40 -1.71 -5.55 -6.52
N ARG A 41 -1.57 -6.86 -6.74
CA ARG A 41 -2.33 -7.59 -7.76
C ARG A 41 -3.82 -7.64 -7.46
N ASP A 42 -4.21 -7.75 -6.19
CA ASP A 42 -5.62 -7.70 -5.80
C ASP A 42 -6.23 -6.33 -6.13
N LEU A 43 -5.45 -5.25 -5.97
CA LEU A 43 -5.86 -3.90 -6.35
C LEU A 43 -5.97 -3.71 -7.85
N GLU A 44 -5.11 -4.36 -8.62
CA GLU A 44 -5.12 -4.34 -10.09
C GLU A 44 -6.19 -5.26 -10.71
N GLY A 45 -6.65 -6.28 -9.97
CA GLY A 45 -7.37 -7.42 -10.53
C GLY A 45 -8.84 -7.59 -10.15
N ARG A 46 -9.26 -7.22 -8.93
CA ARG A 46 -10.65 -7.22 -8.42
C ARG A 46 -10.58 -7.05 -6.90
N ILE A 47 -10.92 -5.86 -6.42
CA ILE A 47 -10.81 -5.52 -5.00
C ILE A 47 -11.82 -6.37 -4.20
N VAL A 48 -11.33 -7.11 -3.20
CA VAL A 48 -12.17 -7.77 -2.21
C VAL A 48 -12.96 -6.69 -1.45
N PRO A 49 -14.29 -6.77 -1.30
CA PRO A 49 -15.11 -5.68 -0.75
C PRO A 49 -14.62 -5.09 0.58
N GLU A 50 -14.05 -5.91 1.45
CA GLU A 50 -13.48 -5.51 2.73
C GLU A 50 -12.20 -4.68 2.57
N ALA A 51 -11.32 -5.08 1.64
CA ALA A 51 -10.12 -4.32 1.29
C ALA A 51 -10.46 -2.98 0.64
N LEU A 52 -11.57 -2.93 -0.13
CA LEU A 52 -12.06 -1.69 -0.73
C LEU A 52 -12.45 -0.66 0.33
N ALA A 53 -13.16 -1.09 1.38
CA ALA A 53 -13.57 -0.20 2.46
C ALA A 53 -12.37 0.42 3.18
N GLU A 54 -11.36 -0.39 3.53
CA GLU A 54 -10.15 0.11 4.19
C GLU A 54 -9.33 1.05 3.29
N MET A 55 -9.18 0.72 2.01
CA MET A 55 -8.50 1.60 1.05
C MET A 55 -9.23 2.93 0.86
N LEU A 56 -10.56 2.90 0.71
CA LEU A 56 -11.35 4.11 0.56
C LEU A 56 -11.22 5.00 1.80
N HIS A 57 -11.23 4.40 3.00
CA HIS A 57 -11.00 5.13 4.24
C HIS A 57 -9.62 5.80 4.27
N ARG A 58 -8.55 5.05 4.02
CA ARG A 58 -7.17 5.59 3.99
C ARG A 58 -7.00 6.68 2.93
N LEU A 59 -7.57 6.49 1.75
CA LEU A 59 -7.51 7.46 0.66
C LEU A 59 -8.28 8.74 0.99
N ALA A 60 -9.48 8.62 1.56
CA ALA A 60 -10.28 9.76 2.00
C ALA A 60 -9.55 10.54 3.09
N HIS A 61 -8.98 9.86 4.09
CA HIS A 61 -8.21 10.49 5.16
C HIS A 61 -7.01 11.26 4.61
N HIS A 62 -6.21 10.65 3.73
CA HIS A 62 -5.06 11.31 3.12
C HIS A 62 -5.46 12.56 2.31
N ARG A 63 -6.59 12.52 1.59
CA ARG A 63 -7.11 13.69 0.86
C ARG A 63 -7.54 14.80 1.81
N LEU A 64 -8.25 14.46 2.88
CA LEU A 64 -8.71 15.41 3.90
C LEU A 64 -7.53 16.06 4.64
N ASP A 65 -6.51 15.28 5.02
CA ASP A 65 -5.30 15.82 5.64
C ASP A 65 -4.57 16.80 4.72
N ARG A 66 -4.47 16.49 3.43
CA ARG A 66 -3.89 17.42 2.44
C ARG A 66 -4.69 18.70 2.29
N MET A 67 -6.02 18.66 2.39
CA MET A 67 -6.87 19.85 2.36
C MET A 67 -6.67 20.71 3.62
N ARG A 68 -6.54 20.07 4.79
CA ARG A 68 -6.27 20.74 6.06
C ARG A 68 -4.88 21.36 6.13
N ALA A 69 -3.86 20.70 5.57
CA ALA A 69 -2.49 21.20 5.56
C ALA A 69 -2.27 22.39 4.60
N ASN A 70 -3.25 22.69 3.73
CA ASN A 70 -3.22 23.77 2.74
C ASN A 70 -4.14 24.95 3.12
N THR A 71 -4.61 24.98 4.38
CA THR A 71 -5.38 26.07 5.00
C THR A 71 -4.59 26.58 6.21
#